data_AF-A0A8Z1S5Q0-F1
#
_entry.id   AF-A0A8Z1S5Q0-F1
#
_cell.length_a   1.000
_cell.length_b   1.000
_cell.length_c   1.000
_cell.angle_alpha   90.00
_cell.angle_beta   90.00
_cell.angle_gamma   90.00
#
_symmetry.space_group_name_H-M   'P 1'
#
loop_
_entity.id
_entity.type
_entity.pdbx_description
1 polymer ?
#
loop_
_entity_poly.entity_id
_entity_poly.type
_entity_poly.pdbx_seq_one_letter_code
_entity_poly.pdbx_strand_id
1 'polypeptide(L)'
;MGLLSVDLLITLQILPVFFSNCLFLALYDSVILLKHVALLLSRSKSTRGEWRRMLTSEGLRCVWNSFLLDAYKQVKLGEDAPNSSVVHVSNPESGNNYASEKTADGAECHLLDFASAERPLVVNFGSATCPPFTRQLPAFRQLVEEFSSVADFLLVYIDEAHPSDGWAVPGDSSLSFEVKKHRNQEDRCAAAHQLLERFSLPPQCQVVADRMDNNANVAYGVAFERVCIVQRRKIAYLGGKGPFSYNLQEVRSWLEKNFSKR
;
A
#
# COMPACT_ATOMS: atom_id res chain seq x y z
N MET A 1 15.13 -28.63 -17.23
CA MET A 1 13.66 -28.50 -17.14
C MET A 1 13.24 -27.76 -15.86
N GLY A 2 13.93 -26.68 -15.44
CA GLY A 2 13.81 -26.16 -14.06
C GLY A 2 13.18 -24.77 -13.87
N LEU A 3 13.24 -23.87 -14.85
CA LEU A 3 12.72 -22.49 -14.72
C LEU A 3 11.42 -22.29 -15.51
N LEU A 4 11.41 -22.70 -16.78
CA LEU A 4 10.20 -22.68 -17.64
C LEU A 4 9.02 -23.46 -17.02
N SER A 5 9.29 -24.50 -16.23
CA SER A 5 8.25 -25.28 -15.55
C SER A 5 7.64 -24.53 -14.37
N VAL A 6 8.43 -23.72 -13.66
CA VAL A 6 7.97 -22.94 -12.51
C VAL A 6 7.22 -21.71 -13.00
N ASP A 7 7.73 -21.03 -14.01
CA ASP A 7 7.06 -19.89 -14.65
C ASP A 7 5.71 -20.31 -15.23
N LEU A 8 5.64 -21.47 -15.89
CA LEU A 8 4.38 -22.03 -16.41
C LEU A 8 3.41 -22.37 -15.28
N LEU A 9 3.87 -22.98 -14.19
CA LEU A 9 3.02 -23.32 -13.05
C LEU A 9 2.45 -22.06 -12.37
N ILE A 10 3.29 -21.06 -12.13
CA ILE A 10 2.89 -19.76 -11.57
C ILE A 10 1.87 -19.10 -12.50
N THR A 11 2.14 -19.11 -13.81
CA THR A 11 1.20 -18.57 -14.81
C THR A 11 -0.16 -19.27 -14.74
N LEU A 12 -0.17 -20.61 -14.69
CA LEU A 12 -1.40 -21.39 -14.59
C LEU A 12 -2.18 -21.15 -13.29
N GLN A 13 -1.50 -20.82 -12.18
CA GLN A 13 -2.12 -20.46 -10.92
C GLN A 13 -2.72 -19.04 -10.93
N ILE A 14 -2.02 -18.09 -11.57
CA ILE A 14 -2.47 -16.70 -11.66
C ILE A 14 -3.65 -16.54 -12.63
N LEU A 15 -3.63 -17.28 -13.74
CA LEU A 15 -4.52 -17.06 -14.88
C LEU A 15 -6.03 -17.04 -14.53
N PRO A 16 -6.57 -17.97 -13.70
CA PRO A 16 -7.99 -17.94 -13.34
C PRO A 16 -8.39 -16.68 -12.56
N VAL A 17 -7.55 -16.27 -11.61
CA VAL A 17 -7.81 -15.08 -10.77
C VAL A 17 -7.65 -13.81 -11.60
N PHE A 18 -6.68 -13.78 -12.51
CA PHE A 18 -6.50 -12.69 -13.47
C PHE A 18 -7.74 -12.51 -14.36
N PHE A 19 -8.26 -13.58 -14.96
CA PHE A 19 -9.48 -13.50 -15.79
C PHE A 19 -10.71 -13.09 -15.00
N SER A 20 -10.84 -13.55 -13.75
CA SER A 20 -11.91 -13.10 -12.85
C SER A 20 -11.86 -11.58 -12.59
N ASN A 21 -10.66 -11.03 -12.37
CA ASN A 21 -10.47 -9.58 -12.23
C ASN A 21 -10.81 -8.84 -13.55
N CYS A 22 -10.42 -9.38 -14.70
CA CYS A 22 -10.78 -8.81 -16.00
C CYS A 22 -12.30 -8.76 -16.19
N LEU A 23 -13.01 -9.83 -15.84
CA LEU A 23 -14.47 -9.89 -15.89
C LEU A 23 -15.10 -8.87 -14.94
N PHE A 24 -14.58 -8.73 -13.72
CA PHE A 24 -15.04 -7.72 -12.77
C PHE A 24 -14.90 -6.31 -13.33
N LEU A 25 -13.75 -5.97 -13.92
CA LEU A 25 -13.53 -4.65 -14.55
C LEU A 25 -14.48 -4.43 -15.75
N ALA A 26 -14.72 -5.46 -16.55
CA ALA A 26 -15.66 -5.39 -17.67
C ALA A 26 -17.10 -5.13 -17.20
N LEU A 27 -17.53 -5.81 -16.14
CA LEU A 27 -18.85 -5.61 -15.52
C LEU A 27 -18.96 -4.22 -14.91
N TYR A 28 -17.92 -3.76 -14.20
CA TYR A 28 -17.87 -2.41 -13.64
C TYR A 28 -18.04 -1.35 -14.73
N ASP A 29 -17.22 -1.40 -15.79
CA ASP A 29 -17.31 -0.45 -16.91
C ASP A 29 -18.70 -0.49 -17.57
N SER A 30 -19.29 -1.68 -17.69
CA SER A 30 -20.64 -1.85 -18.25
C SER A 30 -21.71 -1.18 -17.37
N VAL A 31 -21.65 -1.38 -16.05
CA VAL A 31 -22.58 -0.78 -15.08
C VAL A 31 -22.46 0.75 -15.06
N ILE A 32 -21.23 1.29 -15.09
CA ILE A 32 -21.04 2.73 -15.13
C ILE A 32 -21.55 3.33 -16.46
N LEU A 33 -21.29 2.65 -17.59
CA LEU A 33 -21.84 3.06 -18.88
C LEU A 33 -23.38 3.07 -18.85
N LEU A 34 -24.02 2.03 -18.32
CA LEU A 34 -25.48 1.96 -18.13
C LEU A 34 -26.00 3.11 -17.27
N LYS A 35 -25.34 3.41 -16.14
CA LYS A 35 -25.69 4.54 -15.27
C LYS A 35 -25.62 5.87 -16.03
N HIS A 36 -24.59 6.07 -16.86
CA HIS A 36 -24.44 7.28 -17.66
C HIS A 36 -25.52 7.40 -18.75
N VAL A 37 -25.82 6.32 -19.46
CA VAL A 37 -26.91 6.30 -20.45
C VAL A 37 -28.25 6.61 -19.77
N ALA A 38 -28.53 6.04 -18.59
CA ALA A 38 -29.73 6.35 -17.83
C ALA A 38 -29.81 7.84 -17.44
N LEU A 39 -28.73 8.41 -16.91
CA LEU A 39 -28.67 9.84 -16.54
C LEU A 39 -28.89 10.78 -17.74
N LEU A 40 -28.31 10.44 -18.90
CA LEU A 40 -28.52 11.18 -20.16
C LEU A 40 -29.98 11.13 -20.60
N LEU A 41 -30.62 9.96 -20.54
CA LEU A 41 -32.03 9.78 -20.88
C LEU A 41 -32.96 10.52 -19.91
N SER A 42 -32.59 10.63 -18.62
CA SER A 42 -33.38 11.35 -17.61
C SER A 42 -33.28 12.88 -17.67
N ARG A 43 -32.58 13.48 -18.66
CA ARG A 43 -32.40 14.95 -18.85
C ARG A 43 -31.93 15.70 -17.60
N SER A 44 -31.27 15.02 -16.67
CA SER A 44 -30.69 15.66 -15.48
C SER A 44 -29.42 16.41 -15.86
N LYS A 45 -29.38 17.73 -15.59
CA LYS A 45 -28.20 18.60 -15.79
C LYS A 45 -27.10 18.39 -14.73
N SER A 46 -27.10 17.29 -13.97
CA SER A 46 -26.06 17.04 -12.98
C SER A 46 -24.77 16.61 -13.67
N THR A 47 -23.72 17.41 -13.46
CA THR A 47 -22.29 17.18 -13.72
C THR A 47 -21.95 15.96 -14.58
N ARG A 48 -21.57 16.21 -15.85
CA ARG A 48 -20.79 15.28 -16.66
C ARG A 48 -19.44 15.04 -15.99
N GLY A 49 -19.38 14.14 -15.01
CA GLY A 49 -18.12 13.60 -14.53
C GLY A 49 -17.39 12.93 -15.70
N GLU A 50 -16.10 13.17 -15.81
CA GLU A 50 -15.27 12.56 -16.85
C GLU A 50 -15.17 11.05 -16.57
N TRP A 51 -15.82 10.24 -17.40
CA TRP A 51 -15.78 8.79 -17.26
C TRP A 51 -14.50 8.24 -17.88
N ARG A 52 -13.75 7.47 -17.09
CA ARG A 52 -12.62 6.67 -17.58
C ARG A 52 -12.93 5.18 -17.43
N ARG A 53 -12.72 4.43 -18.50
CA ARG A 53 -12.75 2.96 -18.49
C ARG A 53 -11.68 2.43 -17.55
N MET A 54 -12.02 1.45 -16.73
CA MET A 54 -11.08 0.71 -15.91
C MET A 54 -10.47 -0.46 -16.66
N LEU A 55 -11.22 -1.11 -17.56
CA LEU A 55 -10.70 -2.15 -18.42
C LEU A 55 -9.91 -1.55 -19.59
N THR A 56 -8.62 -1.30 -19.35
CA THR A 56 -7.66 -0.80 -20.33
C THR A 56 -6.46 -1.73 -20.42
N SER A 57 -5.65 -1.60 -21.47
CA SER A 57 -4.40 -2.36 -21.58
C SER A 57 -3.43 -2.08 -20.43
N GLU A 58 -3.43 -0.84 -19.91
CA GLU A 58 -2.65 -0.44 -18.74
C GLU A 58 -3.19 -1.08 -17.46
N GLY A 59 -4.51 -1.09 -17.27
CA GLY A 59 -5.14 -1.77 -16.14
C GLY A 59 -4.89 -3.27 -16.14
N LEU A 60 -5.01 -3.93 -17.29
CA LEU A 60 -4.68 -5.34 -17.45
C LEU A 60 -3.22 -5.63 -17.10
N ARG A 61 -2.29 -4.78 -17.57
CA ARG A 61 -0.86 -4.91 -17.25
C ARG A 61 -0.61 -4.70 -15.75
N CYS A 62 -1.27 -3.71 -15.15
CA CYS A 62 -1.19 -3.45 -13.71
C CYS A 62 -1.66 -4.67 -12.91
N VAL A 63 -2.85 -5.20 -13.20
CA VAL A 63 -3.41 -6.38 -12.53
C VAL A 63 -2.49 -7.59 -12.71
N TRP A 64 -1.99 -7.85 -13.93
CA TRP A 64 -1.06 -8.96 -14.18
C TRP A 64 0.24 -8.82 -13.38
N ASN A 65 0.90 -7.66 -13.47
CA ASN A 65 2.13 -7.38 -12.74
C ASN A 65 1.90 -7.50 -11.22
N SER A 66 0.72 -7.14 -10.74
CA SER A 66 0.36 -7.24 -9.34
C SER A 66 0.31 -8.70 -8.83
N PHE A 67 0.01 -9.67 -9.70
CA PHE A 67 0.05 -11.09 -9.38
C PHE A 67 1.46 -11.65 -9.47
N LEU A 68 2.22 -11.26 -10.49
CA LEU A 68 3.62 -11.66 -10.61
C LEU A 68 4.43 -11.18 -9.39
N LEU A 69 4.24 -9.92 -8.99
CA LEU A 69 4.92 -9.34 -7.84
C LEU A 69 4.64 -10.11 -6.54
N ASP A 70 3.40 -10.55 -6.34
CA ASP A 70 3.04 -11.37 -5.18
C ASP A 70 3.57 -12.82 -5.29
N ALA A 71 3.59 -13.41 -6.48
CA ALA A 71 4.09 -14.76 -6.69
C ALA A 71 5.60 -14.87 -6.47
N TYR A 72 6.35 -13.83 -6.86
CA TYR A 72 7.82 -13.78 -6.74
C TYR A 72 8.34 -13.05 -5.50
N LYS A 73 7.46 -12.69 -4.57
CA LYS A 73 7.87 -12.00 -3.33
C LYS A 73 8.89 -12.83 -2.56
N GLN A 74 9.87 -12.14 -1.97
CA GLN A 74 10.92 -12.77 -1.16
C GLN A 74 10.40 -13.10 0.23
N VAL A 75 9.53 -12.24 0.76
CA VAL A 75 8.95 -12.36 2.09
C VAL A 75 8.10 -13.63 2.24
N LYS A 76 8.31 -14.36 3.34
CA LYS A 76 7.54 -15.57 3.69
C LYS A 76 7.25 -15.56 5.18
N LEU A 77 6.07 -16.04 5.57
CA LEU A 77 5.69 -16.17 6.97
C LEU A 77 6.68 -17.09 7.71
N GLY A 78 7.16 -16.66 8.87
CA GLY A 78 8.11 -17.41 9.71
C GLY A 78 9.59 -17.27 9.33
N GLU A 79 9.89 -16.74 8.14
CA GLU A 79 11.25 -16.51 7.65
C GLU A 79 11.77 -15.13 8.05
N ASP A 80 13.06 -14.89 7.79
CA ASP A 80 13.68 -13.59 8.03
C ASP A 80 13.02 -12.50 7.17
N ALA A 81 12.78 -11.34 7.79
CA ALA A 81 12.21 -10.19 7.14
C ALA A 81 13.25 -9.54 6.20
N PRO A 82 12.91 -9.28 4.93
CA PRO A 82 13.82 -8.56 4.03
C PRO A 82 14.18 -7.18 4.56
N ASN A 83 15.48 -6.86 4.67
CA ASN A 83 15.95 -5.57 5.15
C ASN A 83 16.11 -4.55 4.03
N SER A 84 14.99 -4.22 3.37
CA SER A 84 14.94 -3.29 2.25
C SER A 84 15.47 -1.90 2.58
N SER A 85 16.18 -1.28 1.63
CA SER A 85 16.64 0.10 1.73
C SER A 85 15.46 1.04 1.48
N VAL A 86 15.31 2.05 2.34
CA VAL A 86 14.23 3.04 2.33
C VAL A 86 14.81 4.43 2.61
N VAL A 87 13.97 5.44 2.54
CA VAL A 87 14.35 6.84 2.73
C VAL A 87 13.47 7.48 3.78
N HIS A 88 14.07 8.19 4.73
CA HIS A 88 13.33 8.87 5.79
C HIS A 88 12.44 9.99 5.21
N VAL A 89 11.19 10.07 5.68
CA VAL A 89 10.24 11.13 5.34
C VAL A 89 9.95 11.90 6.63
N SER A 90 10.44 13.14 6.71
CA SER A 90 10.29 13.94 7.93
C SER A 90 8.83 14.35 8.16
N ASN A 91 8.29 14.08 9.34
CA ASN A 91 6.97 14.61 9.71
C ASN A 91 7.11 16.05 10.25
N PRO A 92 6.53 17.08 9.60
CA PRO A 92 6.62 18.47 10.07
C PRO A 92 5.96 18.69 11.45
N GLU A 93 5.06 17.81 11.89
CA GLU A 93 4.38 17.90 13.20
C GLU A 93 5.14 17.21 14.35
N SER A 94 6.22 16.48 14.07
CA SER A 94 7.08 15.88 15.10
C SER A 94 7.97 16.94 15.77
N GLY A 95 7.34 17.84 16.51
CA GLY A 95 8.00 18.83 17.36
C GLY A 95 8.62 18.21 18.62
N ASN A 96 9.96 18.24 18.67
CA ASN A 96 10.83 18.44 19.83
C ASN A 96 10.85 17.48 21.05
N ASN A 97 10.02 16.45 21.20
CA ASN A 97 9.96 15.71 22.48
C ASN A 97 10.38 14.23 22.48
N TYR A 98 10.80 13.65 21.35
CA TYR A 98 11.50 12.36 21.34
C TYR A 98 12.92 12.58 20.81
N ALA A 99 13.91 12.02 21.50
CA ALA A 99 15.34 12.07 21.17
C ALA A 99 15.67 11.26 19.88
N SER A 100 14.88 11.45 18.84
CA SER A 100 15.25 11.06 17.49
C SER A 100 16.22 12.14 17.01
N GLU A 101 17.46 11.74 16.68
CA GLU A 101 18.35 12.58 15.90
C GLU A 101 17.56 13.20 14.75
N LYS A 102 17.84 14.47 14.43
CA LYS A 102 17.28 15.15 13.25
C LYS A 102 17.79 14.42 12.00
N THR A 103 17.22 13.26 11.69
CA THR A 103 17.51 12.55 10.46
C THR A 103 16.99 13.42 9.34
N ALA A 104 17.89 13.81 8.43
CA ALA A 104 17.53 14.67 7.32
C ALA A 104 16.44 14.00 6.47
N ASP A 105 15.46 14.79 6.02
CA ASP A 105 14.52 14.33 5.01
C ASP A 105 15.30 13.83 3.79
N GLY A 106 14.94 12.67 3.26
CA GLY A 106 15.71 12.08 2.18
C GLY A 106 16.92 11.23 2.61
N ALA A 107 17.22 11.10 3.91
CA ALA A 107 18.30 10.25 4.39
C ALA A 107 18.01 8.76 4.15
N GLU A 108 19.00 8.03 3.64
CA GLU A 108 18.89 6.59 3.41
C GLU A 108 18.95 5.82 4.74
N CYS A 109 18.06 4.84 4.89
CA CYS A 109 18.04 3.90 6.01
C CYS A 109 17.50 2.54 5.55
N HIS A 110 17.28 1.61 6.46
CA HIS A 110 16.70 0.30 6.18
C HIS A 110 15.45 0.05 7.01
N LEU A 111 14.56 -0.78 6.47
CA LEU A 111 13.28 -1.11 7.10
C LEU A 111 13.46 -1.70 8.52
N LEU A 112 14.45 -2.56 8.74
CA LEU A 112 14.70 -3.16 10.05
C LEU A 112 15.48 -2.25 11.01
N ASP A 113 15.90 -1.05 10.61
CA ASP A 113 16.46 -0.06 11.54
C ASP A 113 15.37 0.45 12.52
N PHE A 114 14.09 0.30 12.14
CA PHE A 114 12.92 0.61 12.97
C PHE A 114 12.44 -0.57 13.82
N ALA A 115 13.08 -1.74 13.71
CA ALA A 115 12.67 -2.93 14.45
C ALA A 115 13.37 -2.99 15.81
N SER A 116 12.58 -3.10 16.88
CA SER A 116 13.07 -3.39 18.22
C SER A 116 13.39 -4.88 18.41
N ALA A 117 14.22 -5.19 19.42
CA ALA A 117 14.58 -6.58 19.74
C ALA A 117 13.37 -7.43 20.17
N GLU A 118 12.50 -6.90 21.03
CA GLU A 118 11.38 -7.64 21.60
C GLU A 118 10.00 -7.19 21.09
N ARG A 119 9.86 -5.92 20.72
CA ARG A 119 8.59 -5.34 20.29
C ARG A 119 8.32 -5.68 18.81
N PRO A 120 7.08 -6.06 18.45
CA PRO A 120 6.71 -6.25 17.07
C PRO A 120 6.69 -4.90 16.35
N LEU A 121 7.22 -4.89 15.13
CA LEU A 121 7.12 -3.77 14.18
C LEU A 121 5.99 -4.08 13.19
N VAL A 122 4.92 -3.29 13.24
CA VAL A 122 3.85 -3.31 12.24
C VAL A 122 4.28 -2.43 11.07
N VAL A 123 4.44 -3.05 9.90
CA VAL A 123 4.83 -2.35 8.66
C VAL A 123 3.64 -2.30 7.73
N ASN A 124 3.21 -1.08 7.40
CA ASN A 124 2.08 -0.81 6.53
C ASN A 124 2.55 -0.14 5.24
N PHE A 125 2.37 -0.82 4.12
CA PHE A 125 2.80 -0.36 2.80
C PHE A 125 1.59 0.20 2.03
N GLY A 126 1.76 1.34 1.37
CA GLY A 126 0.73 1.90 0.48
C GLY A 126 1.12 3.24 -0.13
N SER A 127 0.24 3.79 -0.95
CA SER A 127 0.42 5.08 -1.64
C SER A 127 -0.87 5.91 -1.64
N ALA A 128 -0.76 7.22 -1.89
CA ALA A 128 -1.87 8.14 -1.76
C ALA A 128 -2.96 7.92 -2.82
N THR A 129 -2.60 7.45 -4.01
CA THR A 129 -3.57 7.14 -5.06
C THR A 129 -4.20 5.76 -4.90
N CYS A 130 -3.96 5.02 -3.81
CA CYS A 130 -4.63 3.75 -3.51
C CYS A 130 -5.90 3.96 -2.64
N PRO A 131 -7.13 3.84 -3.19
CA PRO A 131 -8.35 4.10 -2.42
C PRO A 131 -8.60 3.12 -1.26
N PRO A 132 -8.38 1.80 -1.39
CA PRO A 132 -8.48 0.88 -0.27
C PRO A 132 -7.55 1.23 0.90
N PHE A 133 -6.29 1.56 0.62
CA PHE A 133 -5.30 1.98 1.62
C PHE A 133 -5.73 3.26 2.33
N THR A 134 -6.01 4.33 1.58
CA THR A 134 -6.37 5.63 2.15
C THR A 134 -7.66 5.59 2.97
N ARG A 135 -8.64 4.76 2.59
CA ARG A 135 -9.86 4.53 3.39
C ARG A 135 -9.59 3.83 4.72
N GLN A 136 -8.52 3.05 4.82
CA GLN A 136 -8.16 2.29 6.02
C GLN A 136 -7.15 3.04 6.90
N LEU A 137 -6.55 4.13 6.43
CA LEU A 137 -5.62 4.93 7.23
C LEU A 137 -6.22 5.42 8.56
N PRO A 138 -7.48 5.87 8.65
CA PRO A 138 -8.08 6.20 9.95
C PRO A 138 -8.10 5.01 10.94
N ALA A 139 -8.38 3.80 10.46
CA ALA A 139 -8.34 2.60 11.29
C ALA A 139 -6.91 2.22 11.68
N PHE A 140 -5.94 2.43 10.78
CA PHE A 140 -4.52 2.25 11.10
C PHE A 140 -4.06 3.23 12.17
N ARG A 141 -4.45 4.52 12.08
CA ARG A 141 -4.14 5.52 13.13
C ARG A 141 -4.62 5.09 14.50
N GLN A 142 -5.87 4.64 14.60
CA GLN A 142 -6.43 4.12 15.85
C GLN A 142 -5.61 2.94 16.39
N LEU A 143 -5.14 2.05 15.50
CA LEU A 143 -4.28 0.93 15.88
C LEU A 143 -2.93 1.41 16.47
N VAL A 144 -2.33 2.43 15.86
CA VAL A 144 -1.08 3.04 16.38
C VAL A 144 -1.32 3.62 17.79
N GLU A 145 -2.39 4.40 17.97
CA GLU A 145 -2.72 5.01 19.26
C GLU A 145 -2.94 3.96 20.35
N GLU A 146 -3.63 2.87 20.01
CA GLU A 146 -3.99 1.80 20.95
C GLU A 146 -2.80 0.92 21.36
N PHE A 147 -1.91 0.58 20.41
CA PHE A 147 -0.86 -0.42 20.63
C PHE A 147 0.57 0.15 20.65
N SER A 148 0.76 1.47 20.52
CA SER A 148 2.10 2.10 20.59
C SER A 148 2.88 1.78 21.87
N SER A 149 2.20 1.45 22.96
CA SER A 149 2.85 1.01 24.21
C SER A 149 3.55 -0.34 24.11
N VAL A 150 3.14 -1.21 23.17
CA VAL A 150 3.65 -2.60 23.04
C VAL A 150 4.24 -2.92 21.66
N ALA A 151 3.90 -2.15 20.63
CA ALA A 151 4.33 -2.35 19.25
C ALA A 151 4.86 -1.06 18.62
N ASP A 152 5.78 -1.21 17.67
CA ASP A 152 6.32 -0.13 16.86
C ASP A 152 5.58 -0.10 15.51
N PHE A 153 5.47 1.09 14.90
CA PHE A 153 4.69 1.29 13.69
C PHE A 153 5.49 2.04 12.62
N LEU A 154 5.48 1.49 11.41
CA LEU A 154 6.15 2.04 10.25
C LEU A 154 5.18 2.05 9.05
N LEU A 155 5.02 3.22 8.44
CA LEU A 155 4.39 3.34 7.13
C LEU A 155 5.49 3.44 6.07
N VAL A 156 5.45 2.54 5.08
CA VAL A 156 6.34 2.59 3.92
C VAL A 156 5.53 3.10 2.72
N TYR A 157 5.84 4.32 2.29
CA TYR A 157 5.24 4.93 1.12
C TYR A 157 5.86 4.37 -0.15
N ILE A 158 5.04 3.80 -1.02
CA ILE A 158 5.50 3.05 -2.19
C ILE A 158 5.09 3.75 -3.49
N ASP A 159 5.35 3.11 -4.64
CA ASP A 159 4.91 3.66 -5.93
C ASP A 159 3.39 3.82 -6.02
N GLU A 160 2.95 4.83 -6.77
CA GLU A 160 1.52 5.12 -6.90
C GLU A 160 0.76 3.95 -7.53
N ALA A 161 -0.32 3.52 -6.86
CA ALA A 161 -1.23 2.51 -7.37
C ALA A 161 -1.94 3.00 -8.65
N HIS A 162 -2.35 4.27 -8.65
CA HIS A 162 -3.16 4.88 -9.70
C HIS A 162 -2.67 6.30 -10.02
N PRO A 163 -1.47 6.44 -10.63
CA PRO A 163 -0.92 7.75 -10.97
C PRO A 163 -1.81 8.49 -11.98
N SER A 164 -1.90 9.81 -11.84
CA SER A 164 -2.75 10.68 -12.67
C SER A 164 -2.33 10.72 -14.15
N ASP A 165 -1.07 10.44 -14.44
CA ASP A 165 -0.50 10.30 -15.78
C ASP A 165 -0.40 8.83 -16.27
N GLY A 166 -1.09 7.90 -15.61
CA GLY A 166 -1.21 6.49 -16.02
C GLY A 166 -2.62 5.93 -15.84
N TRP A 167 -2.72 4.74 -15.22
CA TRP A 167 -4.01 4.09 -14.93
C TRP A 167 -4.71 4.72 -13.71
N ALA A 168 -5.18 5.95 -13.91
CA ALA A 168 -5.88 6.74 -12.91
C ALA A 168 -7.30 6.20 -12.67
N VAL A 169 -7.68 6.05 -11.41
CA VAL A 169 -9.06 5.76 -11.01
C VAL A 169 -9.84 7.08 -10.99
N PRO A 170 -10.98 7.20 -11.69
CA PRO A 170 -11.78 8.41 -11.67
C PRO A 170 -12.23 8.72 -10.23
N GLY A 171 -11.80 9.89 -9.73
CA GLY A 171 -12.16 10.37 -8.40
C GLY A 171 -13.56 10.97 -8.40
N ASP A 172 -14.47 10.40 -7.62
CA ASP A 172 -15.76 11.03 -7.26
C ASP A 172 -15.80 11.41 -5.77
N SER A 173 -14.63 11.51 -5.13
CA SER A 173 -14.55 11.74 -3.69
C SER A 173 -13.53 12.81 -3.35
N SER A 174 -13.87 13.60 -2.33
CA SER A 174 -12.98 14.61 -1.75
C SER A 174 -11.61 14.02 -1.44
N LEU A 175 -11.53 12.74 -1.04
CA LEU A 175 -10.32 11.98 -0.69
C LEU A 175 -9.40 11.58 -1.87
N SER A 176 -9.72 11.94 -3.11
CA SER A 176 -8.85 11.64 -4.25
C SER A 176 -7.55 12.46 -4.19
N PHE A 177 -6.44 11.81 -4.53
CA PHE A 177 -5.13 12.42 -4.71
C PHE A 177 -4.79 12.42 -6.19
N GLU A 178 -4.25 13.53 -6.69
CA GLU A 178 -3.77 13.65 -8.06
C GLU A 178 -2.24 13.65 -8.10
N VAL A 179 -1.66 12.49 -7.83
CA VAL A 179 -0.20 12.30 -7.83
C VAL A 179 0.22 11.66 -9.16
N LYS A 180 1.23 12.22 -9.82
CA LYS A 180 1.83 11.64 -11.03
C LYS A 180 2.79 10.52 -10.64
N LYS A 181 3.15 9.65 -11.58
CA LYS A 181 4.19 8.67 -11.36
C LYS A 181 5.50 9.37 -10.95
N HIS A 182 6.07 8.93 -9.84
CA HIS A 182 7.33 9.45 -9.29
C HIS A 182 8.48 9.30 -10.30
N ARG A 183 9.25 10.38 -10.53
CA ARG A 183 10.41 10.34 -11.44
C ARG A 183 11.74 10.28 -10.69
N ASN A 184 11.74 10.72 -9.45
CA ASN A 184 12.89 10.74 -8.54
C ASN A 184 12.41 10.57 -7.09
N GLN A 185 13.35 10.51 -6.15
CA GLN A 185 13.05 10.29 -4.74
C GLN A 185 12.30 11.49 -4.14
N GLU A 186 12.61 12.70 -4.58
CA GLU A 186 11.98 13.94 -4.12
C GLU A 186 10.47 13.95 -4.44
N ASP A 187 10.08 13.52 -5.65
CA ASP A 187 8.68 13.38 -6.04
C ASP A 187 7.93 12.43 -5.11
N ARG A 188 8.58 11.30 -4.76
CA ARG A 188 7.98 10.29 -3.87
C ARG A 188 7.87 10.77 -2.43
N CYS A 189 8.90 11.42 -1.90
CA CYS A 189 8.83 12.01 -0.57
C CYS A 189 7.79 13.14 -0.51
N ALA A 190 7.67 13.95 -1.57
CA ALA A 190 6.63 14.99 -1.67
C ALA A 190 5.21 14.38 -1.65
N ALA A 191 4.99 13.27 -2.34
CA ALA A 191 3.71 12.55 -2.32
C ALA A 191 3.42 11.93 -0.94
N ALA A 192 4.46 11.44 -0.24
CA ALA A 192 4.35 10.97 1.14
C ALA A 192 3.99 12.12 2.11
N HIS A 193 4.58 13.30 1.95
CA HIS A 193 4.21 14.49 2.72
C HIS A 193 2.75 14.91 2.48
N GLN A 194 2.28 14.91 1.23
CA GLN A 194 0.87 15.20 0.94
C GLN A 194 -0.09 14.21 1.64
N LEU A 195 0.29 12.93 1.74
CA LEU A 195 -0.47 11.95 2.49
C LEU A 195 -0.50 12.30 3.99
N LEU A 196 0.66 12.67 4.55
CA LEU A 196 0.80 13.04 5.96
C LEU A 196 -0.01 14.29 6.32
N GLU A 197 0.03 15.33 5.51
CA GLU A 197 -0.75 16.56 5.71
C GLU A 197 -2.25 16.29 5.76
N ARG A 198 -2.72 15.31 4.98
CA ARG A 198 -4.14 15.00 4.88
C ARG A 198 -4.64 14.07 5.98
N PHE A 199 -3.83 13.10 6.38
CA PHE A 199 -4.22 12.05 7.32
C PHE A 199 -3.62 12.20 8.70
N SER A 200 -2.69 13.13 8.97
CA SER A 200 -2.08 13.40 10.28
C SER A 200 -1.80 12.14 11.12
N LEU A 201 -0.81 11.35 10.73
CA LEU A 201 -0.48 10.12 11.47
C LEU A 201 0.08 10.44 12.86
N PRO A 202 -0.20 9.59 13.88
CA PRO A 202 0.35 9.77 15.22
C PRO A 202 1.89 9.80 15.19
N PRO A 203 2.55 10.57 16.07
CA PRO A 203 4.01 10.69 16.10
C PRO A 203 4.74 9.37 16.39
N GLN A 204 4.03 8.38 16.96
CA GLN A 204 4.54 7.03 17.19
C GLN A 204 4.65 6.19 15.90
N CYS A 205 4.01 6.64 14.81
CA CYS A 205 4.15 6.02 13.49
C CYS A 205 5.26 6.72 12.72
N GLN A 206 6.35 6.01 12.45
CA GLN A 206 7.39 6.51 11.55
C GLN A 206 6.94 6.36 10.10
N VAL A 207 7.41 7.26 9.23
CA VAL A 207 7.11 7.22 7.80
C VAL A 207 8.40 7.25 7.01
N VAL A 208 8.51 6.32 6.07
CA VAL A 208 9.62 6.22 5.12
C VAL A 208 9.05 6.06 3.72
N ALA A 209 9.84 6.39 2.71
CA ALA A 209 9.54 6.11 1.32
C ALA A 209 10.42 4.96 0.82
N ASP A 210 9.85 4.07 0.00
CA ASP A 210 10.64 3.09 -0.74
C ASP A 210 11.60 3.81 -1.71
N ARG A 211 12.69 3.16 -2.07
CA ARG A 211 13.66 3.67 -3.04
C ARG A 211 13.07 3.60 -4.44
N MET A 212 13.57 4.43 -5.35
CA MET A 212 13.10 4.48 -6.75
C MET A 212 13.25 3.17 -7.52
N ASP A 213 14.07 2.23 -7.06
CA ASP A 213 14.18 0.87 -7.60
C ASP A 213 13.05 -0.08 -7.11
N ASN A 214 12.18 0.39 -6.23
CA ASN A 214 11.05 -0.33 -5.63
C ASN A 214 11.48 -1.60 -4.87
N ASN A 215 12.67 -1.60 -4.26
CA ASN A 215 13.20 -2.80 -3.63
C ASN A 215 12.32 -3.32 -2.48
N ALA A 216 11.67 -2.45 -1.69
CA ALA A 216 10.74 -2.89 -0.65
C ALA A 216 9.47 -3.47 -1.25
N ASN A 217 8.91 -2.84 -2.28
CA ASN A 217 7.78 -3.36 -3.05
C ASN A 217 8.04 -4.76 -3.60
N VAL A 218 9.22 -4.99 -4.18
CA VAL A 218 9.61 -6.29 -4.73
C VAL A 218 9.83 -7.32 -3.63
N ALA A 219 10.56 -6.97 -2.57
CA ALA A 219 10.85 -7.90 -1.49
C ALA A 219 9.57 -8.36 -0.76
N TYR A 220 8.64 -7.43 -0.52
CA TYR A 220 7.40 -7.69 0.21
C TYR A 220 6.20 -8.04 -0.69
N GLY A 221 6.36 -8.01 -2.01
CA GLY A 221 5.30 -8.34 -2.95
C GLY A 221 4.14 -7.34 -2.96
N VAL A 222 4.41 -6.05 -2.77
CA VAL A 222 3.38 -5.02 -2.55
C VAL A 222 3.04 -4.32 -3.86
N ALA A 223 1.87 -4.64 -4.42
CA ALA A 223 1.41 -4.03 -5.66
C ALA A 223 0.47 -2.83 -5.49
N PHE A 224 -0.17 -2.72 -4.32
CA PHE A 224 -1.11 -1.65 -3.99
C PHE A 224 -0.93 -1.27 -2.52
N GLU A 225 -1.23 -2.23 -1.64
CA GLU A 225 -0.99 -2.14 -0.22
C GLU A 225 -0.77 -3.52 0.36
N ARG A 226 -0.11 -3.56 1.52
CA ARG A 226 0.09 -4.75 2.33
C ARG A 226 0.42 -4.31 3.75
N VAL A 227 0.05 -5.14 4.72
CA VAL A 227 0.52 -4.98 6.10
C VAL A 227 1.20 -6.28 6.54
N CYS A 228 2.31 -6.16 7.25
CA CYS A 228 2.99 -7.28 7.88
C CYS A 228 3.45 -6.92 9.30
N ILE A 229 3.74 -7.94 10.10
CA ILE A 229 4.34 -7.76 11.41
C ILE A 229 5.69 -8.45 11.41
N VAL A 230 6.72 -7.69 11.72
CA VAL A 230 8.08 -8.19 11.93
C VAL A 230 8.33 -8.29 13.43
N GLN A 231 8.80 -9.43 13.91
CA GLN A 231 9.23 -9.58 15.30
C GLN A 231 10.52 -10.39 15.33
N ARG A 232 11.52 -9.92 16.08
CA ARG A 232 12.86 -10.54 16.14
C ARG A 232 13.43 -10.78 14.74
N ARG A 233 13.27 -9.77 13.87
CA ARG A 233 13.68 -9.78 12.44
C ARG A 233 13.04 -10.88 11.58
N LYS A 234 11.97 -11.52 12.05
CA LYS A 234 11.20 -12.52 11.30
C LYS A 234 9.78 -12.06 11.02
N ILE A 235 9.18 -12.59 9.97
CA ILE A 235 7.79 -12.29 9.60
C ILE A 235 6.84 -13.08 10.50
N ALA A 236 6.25 -12.41 11.46
CA ALA A 236 5.30 -13.00 12.41
C ALA A 236 3.86 -12.98 11.89
N TYR A 237 3.56 -12.05 10.98
CA TYR A 237 2.31 -11.98 10.23
C TYR A 237 2.59 -11.40 8.85
N LEU A 238 1.96 -11.97 7.82
CA LEU A 238 2.04 -11.50 6.44
C LEU A 238 0.64 -11.37 5.88
N GLY A 239 0.18 -10.13 5.68
CA GLY A 239 -1.08 -9.86 5.01
C GLY A 239 -1.09 -10.40 3.59
N GLY A 240 -2.26 -10.81 3.13
CA GLY A 240 -2.46 -11.28 1.76
C GLY A 240 -2.28 -10.16 0.74
N LYS A 241 -2.40 -10.52 -0.54
CA LYS A 241 -2.27 -9.58 -1.65
C LYS A 241 -3.39 -8.53 -1.61
N GLY A 242 -3.03 -7.24 -1.61
CA GLY A 242 -3.97 -6.14 -1.79
C GLY A 242 -4.64 -6.13 -3.19
N PRO A 243 -5.85 -5.55 -3.31
CA PRO A 243 -6.55 -4.82 -2.24
C PRO A 243 -7.48 -5.68 -1.37
N PHE A 244 -7.86 -6.87 -1.83
CA PHE A 244 -8.93 -7.66 -1.20
C PHE A 244 -8.52 -8.37 0.10
N SER A 245 -7.21 -8.57 0.32
CA SER A 245 -6.69 -9.25 1.51
C SER A 245 -5.95 -8.33 2.48
N TYR A 246 -6.08 -7.01 2.32
CA TYR A 246 -5.60 -6.05 3.31
C TYR A 246 -6.58 -6.00 4.49
N ASN A 247 -6.13 -6.47 5.65
CA ASN A 247 -6.98 -6.61 6.83
C ASN A 247 -6.28 -6.15 8.11
N LEU A 248 -6.64 -4.96 8.60
CA LEU A 248 -6.14 -4.44 9.87
C LEU A 248 -6.75 -5.11 11.10
N GLN A 249 -7.90 -5.79 10.97
CA GLN A 249 -8.48 -6.54 12.09
C GLN A 249 -7.65 -7.77 12.42
N GLU A 250 -7.08 -8.44 11.42
CA GLU A 250 -6.13 -9.54 11.65
C GLU A 250 -4.87 -9.06 12.40
N VAL A 251 -4.36 -7.87 12.05
CA VAL A 251 -3.23 -7.24 12.75
C VAL A 251 -3.61 -6.93 14.20
N ARG A 252 -4.79 -6.33 14.43
CA ARG A 252 -5.31 -6.09 15.78
C ARG A 252 -5.41 -7.39 16.57
N SER A 253 -6.08 -8.41 16.04
CA SER A 253 -6.23 -9.70 16.73
C SER A 253 -4.89 -10.37 17.02
N TRP A 254 -3.91 -10.23 16.14
CA TRP A 254 -2.55 -10.72 16.39
C TRP A 254 -1.89 -9.96 17.55
N LEU A 255 -1.99 -8.62 17.58
CA LEU A 255 -1.44 -7.80 18.66
C LEU A 255 -2.12 -8.09 19.99
N GLU A 256 -3.45 -8.20 20.00
CA GLU A 256 -4.21 -8.55 21.21
C GLU A 256 -3.82 -9.93 21.75
N LYS A 257 -3.72 -10.94 20.88
CA LYS A 257 -3.37 -12.29 21.31
C LYS A 257 -1.98 -12.38 21.94
N ASN A 258 -1.02 -11.59 21.46
CA ASN A 258 0.38 -11.66 21.91
C ASN A 258 0.73 -10.63 23.00
N PHE A 259 0.00 -9.51 23.07
CA PHE A 259 0.36 -8.36 23.91
C PHE A 259 -0.81 -7.74 24.69
N SER A 260 -2.04 -8.27 24.61
CA SER A 260 -3.11 -7.81 25.51
C SER A 260 -2.74 -8.07 26.96
N LYS A 261 -2.91 -7.01 27.76
CA LYS A 261 -2.73 -6.94 29.21
C LYS A 261 -3.23 -8.22 29.90
N ARG A 262 -2.32 -9.02 30.44
CA ARG A 262 -2.58 -9.69 31.71
C ARG A 262 -2.40 -8.68 32.83
#